data_AF-A0A2G2A573-F1
#
_entry.id   AF-A0A2G2A573-F1
#
_cell.length_a   1.000
_cell.length_b   1.000
_cell.length_c   1.000
_cell.angle_alpha   90.00
_cell.angle_beta   90.00
_cell.angle_gamma   90.00
#
_symmetry.space_group_name_H-M   'P 1'
#
loop_
_entity.id
_entity.type
_entity.pdbx_description
1 polymer ?
#
loop_
_entity_poly.entity_id
_entity_poly.type
_entity_poly.pdbx_seq_one_letter_code
_entity_poly.pdbx_strand_id
1 'polypeptide(L)'
;MYIDDFLKLSDAQALTATAVGTNVIDLTIERSVGSGEPMAVFFSVGVAADQTTGDEDYTFDVEYAAAADQSTGIEQLVGRRIFESGTPTSPAQDADLLVAGFLFSIPIPPMTAGEVEQFLGVRYTLAGTTPTITVDAWVAPLSMGDQYTSYADNVTIG
;
A
#
# COMPACT_ATOMS: atom_id res chain seq x y z
N MET A 1 16.38 -6.83 -1.85
CA MET A 1 16.06 -5.89 -0.76
C MET A 1 15.95 -6.69 0.53
N TYR A 2 16.55 -6.21 1.61
CA TYR A 2 16.32 -6.79 2.93
C TYR A 2 15.08 -6.13 3.54
N ILE A 3 14.18 -6.93 4.11
CA ILE A 3 13.00 -6.45 4.82
C ILE A 3 13.26 -6.65 6.31
N ASP A 4 13.08 -5.59 7.08
CA ASP A 4 13.10 -5.69 8.55
C ASP A 4 11.75 -6.26 9.01
N ASP A 5 11.81 -7.36 9.76
CA ASP A 5 10.63 -8.08 10.26
C ASP A 5 9.79 -7.20 11.20
N PHE A 6 10.42 -6.30 11.96
CA PHE A 6 9.71 -5.36 12.83
C PHE A 6 8.98 -4.25 12.06
N LEU A 7 9.31 -4.05 10.78
CA LEU A 7 8.68 -3.07 9.91
C LEU A 7 7.68 -3.70 8.94
N LYS A 8 7.33 -4.97 9.13
CA LYS A 8 6.37 -5.70 8.30
C LYS A 8 4.95 -5.51 8.82
N LEU A 9 4.07 -4.99 7.97
CA LEU A 9 2.66 -4.69 8.26
C LEU A 9 1.72 -5.81 7.79
N SER A 10 2.07 -6.49 6.70
CA SER A 10 1.36 -7.67 6.20
C SER A 10 2.34 -8.71 5.67
N ASP A 11 2.10 -9.98 5.97
CA ASP A 11 2.86 -11.13 5.46
C ASP A 11 1.94 -12.08 4.68
N ALA A 12 2.13 -12.11 3.36
CA ALA A 12 1.34 -12.92 2.43
C ALA A 12 -0.16 -12.92 2.79
N GLN A 13 -0.71 -11.74 3.10
CA GLN A 13 -2.06 -11.61 3.63
C GLN A 13 -3.06 -11.84 2.50
N ALA A 14 -3.74 -13.00 2.53
CA ALA A 14 -4.82 -13.30 1.61
C ALA A 14 -6.09 -12.53 2.03
N LEU A 15 -6.52 -11.63 1.16
CA LEU A 15 -7.69 -10.78 1.36
C LEU A 15 -8.83 -11.30 0.49
N THR A 16 -10.00 -11.47 1.10
CA THR A 16 -11.28 -11.79 0.42
C THR A 16 -12.39 -10.80 0.79
N ALA A 17 -12.07 -9.84 1.65
CA ALA A 17 -12.91 -8.73 2.10
C ALA A 17 -12.02 -7.62 2.67
N THR A 18 -12.60 -6.45 2.91
CA THR A 18 -11.93 -5.34 3.60
C THR A 18 -11.35 -5.78 4.95
N ALA A 19 -10.08 -5.47 5.17
CA ALA A 19 -9.36 -5.82 6.38
C ALA A 19 -8.22 -4.82 6.65
N VAL A 20 -7.69 -4.84 7.87
CA VAL A 20 -6.45 -4.13 8.23
C VAL A 20 -5.25 -5.06 8.06
N GLY A 21 -4.03 -4.50 8.14
CA GLY A 21 -2.79 -5.28 8.14
C GLY A 21 -2.77 -6.35 9.24
N THR A 22 -1.99 -7.42 9.04
CA THR A 22 -1.82 -8.47 10.07
C THR A 22 -1.02 -7.97 11.26
N ASN A 23 -0.18 -6.95 11.04
CA ASN A 23 0.66 -6.30 12.02
C ASN A 23 0.50 -4.79 11.93
N VAL A 24 0.92 -4.12 13.00
CA VAL A 24 1.01 -2.66 13.09
C VAL A 24 2.38 -2.30 13.68
N ILE A 25 2.92 -1.15 13.28
CA ILE A 25 4.17 -0.64 13.85
C ILE A 25 3.83 0.26 15.03
N ASP A 26 4.30 -0.11 16.21
CA ASP A 26 4.21 0.70 17.43
C ASP A 26 5.42 1.64 17.55
N LEU A 27 5.19 2.94 17.48
CA LEU A 27 6.22 3.96 17.60
C LEU A 27 6.54 4.34 19.06
N THR A 28 5.89 3.66 20.02
CA THR A 28 5.94 3.86 21.48
C THR A 28 5.35 5.19 21.96
N ILE A 29 5.35 6.20 21.09
CA ILE A 29 4.76 7.52 21.27
C ILE A 29 4.25 8.01 19.91
N GLU A 30 3.40 9.02 19.92
CA GLU A 30 3.06 9.81 18.72
C GLU A 30 4.34 10.37 18.08
N ARG A 31 4.69 9.90 16.87
CA ARG A 31 5.90 10.33 16.18
C ARG A 31 5.71 10.32 14.67
N SER A 32 6.17 11.38 14.02
CA SER A 32 6.26 11.41 12.56
C SER A 32 7.38 10.51 12.06
N VAL A 33 7.01 9.54 11.24
CA VAL A 33 7.91 8.75 10.39
C VAL A 33 8.10 9.52 9.08
N GLY A 34 9.30 9.48 8.49
CA GLY A 34 9.61 10.23 7.27
C GLY A 34 10.14 11.66 7.48
N SER A 35 10.23 12.12 8.73
CA SER A 35 10.95 13.36 9.08
C SER A 35 12.47 13.11 9.09
N GLY A 36 13.09 13.11 7.91
CA GLY A 36 14.52 12.84 7.73
C GLY A 36 14.79 12.18 6.39
N GLU A 37 15.10 10.87 6.40
CA GLU A 37 15.12 10.08 5.17
C GLU A 37 13.67 9.83 4.70
N PRO A 38 13.35 10.02 3.41
CA PRO A 38 12.02 9.72 2.88
C PRO A 38 11.69 8.24 3.06
N MET A 39 10.60 7.98 3.79
CA MET A 39 10.09 6.63 4.05
C MET A 39 8.86 6.34 3.18
N ALA A 40 8.60 5.08 2.90
CA ALA A 40 7.38 4.63 2.24
C ALA A 40 6.91 3.29 2.80
N VAL A 41 5.60 3.04 2.69
CA VAL A 41 5.06 1.69 2.77
C VAL A 41 5.11 1.09 1.38
N PHE A 42 5.84 -0.01 1.23
CA PHE A 42 5.86 -0.79 0.00
C PHE A 42 4.83 -1.91 0.09
N PHE A 43 4.23 -2.20 -1.05
CA PHE A 43 3.25 -3.26 -1.23
C PHE A 43 3.71 -4.15 -2.38
N SER A 44 3.78 -5.46 -2.13
CA SER A 44 4.05 -6.47 -3.16
C SER A 44 2.85 -7.38 -3.29
N VAL A 45 2.40 -7.59 -4.52
CA VAL A 45 1.32 -8.52 -4.83
C VAL A 45 1.89 -9.93 -4.96
N GLY A 46 1.50 -10.84 -4.07
CA GLY A 46 1.89 -12.25 -4.11
C GLY A 46 0.98 -13.11 -4.99
N VAL A 47 -0.34 -12.86 -4.91
CA VAL A 47 -1.37 -13.46 -5.78
C VAL A 47 -2.17 -12.32 -6.38
N ALA A 48 -2.35 -12.38 -7.71
CA ALA A 48 -3.01 -11.34 -8.48
C ALA A 48 -4.41 -11.02 -7.94
N ALA A 49 -4.83 -9.77 -8.13
CA ALA A 49 -6.19 -9.35 -7.88
C ALA A 49 -7.19 -10.16 -8.73
N ASP A 50 -8.31 -10.59 -8.13
CA ASP A 50 -9.44 -11.10 -8.90
C ASP A 50 -10.08 -9.96 -9.67
N GLN A 51 -10.20 -10.17 -10.98
CA GLN A 51 -10.77 -9.25 -11.96
C GLN A 51 -11.81 -9.99 -12.82
N THR A 52 -12.26 -11.17 -12.39
CA THR A 52 -13.10 -12.06 -13.20
C THR A 52 -14.44 -11.40 -13.53
N THR A 53 -14.99 -10.60 -12.62
CA THR A 53 -16.26 -9.92 -12.86
C THR A 53 -16.08 -8.49 -13.40
N GLY A 54 -14.90 -7.90 -13.21
CA GLY A 54 -14.54 -6.59 -13.75
C GLY A 54 -15.20 -5.43 -13.01
N ASP A 55 -15.57 -5.67 -11.74
CA ASP A 55 -16.16 -4.69 -10.82
C ASP A 55 -15.41 -4.60 -9.48
N GLU A 56 -14.21 -5.19 -9.42
CA GLU A 56 -13.39 -5.27 -8.22
C GLU A 56 -12.45 -4.06 -8.05
N ASP A 57 -12.70 -3.23 -7.04
CA ASP A 57 -11.82 -2.10 -6.70
C ASP A 57 -10.99 -2.41 -5.45
N TYR A 58 -9.72 -2.04 -5.49
CA TYR A 58 -8.75 -2.29 -4.43
C TYR A 58 -8.14 -0.97 -3.93
N THR A 59 -8.50 -0.58 -2.72
CA THR A 59 -7.95 0.61 -2.06
C THR A 59 -6.97 0.21 -0.97
N PHE A 60 -5.79 0.82 -1.02
CA PHE A 60 -4.70 0.66 -0.08
C PHE A 60 -4.52 1.98 0.66
N ASP A 61 -4.80 1.97 1.96
CA ASP A 61 -4.62 3.10 2.86
C ASP A 61 -3.44 2.84 3.79
N VAL A 62 -2.60 3.84 3.94
CA VAL A 62 -1.62 3.92 5.04
C VAL A 62 -2.18 4.91 6.04
N GLU A 63 -2.25 4.50 7.31
CA GLU A 63 -2.87 5.32 8.35
C GLU A 63 -2.06 5.32 9.64
N TYR A 64 -2.13 6.44 10.33
CA TYR A 64 -1.85 6.52 11.75
C TYR A 64 -3.12 6.19 12.54
N ALA A 65 -2.97 5.44 13.62
CA ALA A 65 -4.05 5.05 14.52
C ALA A 65 -3.64 5.16 16.00
N ALA A 66 -4.59 5.49 16.86
CA ALA A 66 -4.43 5.56 18.31
C ALA A 66 -4.47 4.18 18.97
N ALA A 67 -5.03 3.17 18.30
CA ALA A 67 -5.11 1.80 18.77
C ALA A 67 -4.49 0.82 17.78
N ALA A 68 -3.79 -0.19 18.32
CA ALA A 68 -3.09 -1.21 17.54
C ALA A 68 -3.99 -2.05 16.62
N ASP A 69 -5.28 -2.16 16.95
CA ASP A 69 -6.26 -2.93 16.17
C ASP A 69 -6.93 -2.12 15.06
N GLN A 70 -6.63 -0.82 14.95
CA GLN A 70 -7.19 0.08 13.93
C GLN A 70 -8.74 0.01 13.87
N SER A 71 -9.39 -0.14 15.02
CA SER A 71 -10.82 -0.46 15.15
C SER A 71 -11.78 0.71 14.88
N THR A 72 -11.30 1.95 14.95
CA THR A 72 -12.07 3.19 14.75
C THR A 72 -12.22 3.61 13.29
N GLY A 73 -11.63 2.86 12.36
CA GLY A 73 -11.50 3.25 10.95
C GLY A 73 -10.27 4.13 10.72
N ILE A 74 -10.23 4.85 9.60
CA ILE A 74 -9.09 5.72 9.27
C ILE A 74 -9.16 6.97 10.15
N GLU A 75 -8.29 7.04 11.14
CA GLU A 75 -8.16 8.22 12.01
C GLU A 75 -7.34 9.31 11.34
N GLN A 76 -6.15 8.97 10.86
CA GLN A 76 -5.25 9.90 10.18
C GLN A 76 -4.65 9.26 8.92
N LEU A 77 -5.12 9.69 7.76
CA LEU A 77 -4.67 9.16 6.47
C LEU A 77 -3.29 9.73 6.11
N VAL A 78 -2.32 8.85 5.96
CA VAL A 78 -0.96 9.18 5.50
C VAL A 78 -0.94 9.25 3.97
N GLY A 79 -1.57 8.28 3.32
CA GLY A 79 -1.65 8.20 1.88
C GLY A 79 -2.55 7.07 1.42
N ARG A 80 -3.05 7.20 0.18
CA ARG A 80 -3.98 6.26 -0.44
C ARG A 80 -3.54 5.93 -1.86
N ARG A 81 -3.69 4.66 -2.24
CA ARG A 81 -3.69 4.23 -3.64
C ARG A 81 -4.97 3.46 -3.92
N ILE A 82 -5.67 3.84 -4.98
CA ILE A 82 -6.85 3.14 -5.47
C ILE A 82 -6.48 2.51 -6.80
N PHE A 83 -6.78 1.23 -6.95
CA PHE A 83 -6.76 0.52 -8.23
C PHE A 83 -8.20 0.17 -8.54
N GLU A 84 -8.77 0.93 -9.46
CA GLU A 84 -10.15 0.75 -9.90
C GLU A 84 -10.18 -0.30 -11.01
N SER A 85 -11.26 -1.08 -11.03
CA SER A 85 -11.64 -1.90 -12.16
C SER A 85 -12.41 -1.06 -13.18
N GLY A 86 -12.22 -1.40 -14.45
CA GLY A 86 -12.90 -0.74 -15.55
C GLY A 86 -13.95 -1.67 -16.12
N THR A 87 -15.16 -1.16 -16.32
CA THR A 87 -16.13 -1.83 -17.18
C THR A 87 -15.82 -1.51 -18.65
N PRO A 88 -16.30 -2.32 -19.61
CA PRO A 88 -16.17 -1.99 -21.03
C PRO A 88 -16.71 -0.59 -21.41
N THR A 89 -17.58 0.00 -20.58
CA THR A 89 -18.14 1.34 -20.78
C THR A 89 -17.47 2.45 -19.95
N SER A 90 -16.58 2.10 -19.02
CA SER A 90 -15.78 3.04 -18.22
C SER A 90 -14.39 2.44 -17.98
N PRO A 91 -13.45 2.60 -18.93
CA PRO A 91 -12.13 1.98 -18.86
C PRO A 91 -11.24 2.72 -17.84
N ALA A 92 -11.27 2.27 -16.59
CA ALA A 92 -10.23 2.52 -15.61
C ALA A 92 -9.66 1.15 -15.23
N GLN A 93 -8.76 0.59 -16.02
CA GLN A 93 -8.25 -0.78 -15.80
C GLN A 93 -6.92 -0.76 -15.02
N ASP A 94 -6.87 0.01 -13.93
CA ASP A 94 -5.67 0.10 -13.10
C ASP A 94 -5.53 -1.16 -12.23
N ALA A 95 -6.63 -1.81 -11.84
CA ALA A 95 -6.59 -3.07 -11.11
C ALA A 95 -5.97 -4.24 -11.92
N ASP A 96 -5.90 -4.15 -13.25
CA ASP A 96 -5.15 -5.10 -14.08
C ASP A 96 -3.63 -5.03 -13.86
N LEU A 97 -3.13 -3.95 -13.25
CA LEU A 97 -1.72 -3.83 -12.86
C LEU A 97 -1.40 -4.70 -11.63
N LEU A 98 -2.40 -5.08 -10.83
CA LEU A 98 -2.23 -5.87 -9.61
C LEU A 98 -2.01 -7.37 -9.91
N VAL A 99 -0.99 -7.65 -10.71
CA VAL A 99 -0.52 -9.01 -11.02
C VAL A 99 0.51 -9.48 -10.00
N ALA A 100 0.74 -10.79 -9.90
CA ALA A 100 1.78 -11.34 -9.05
C ALA A 100 3.16 -10.73 -9.39
N GLY A 101 3.88 -10.28 -8.37
CA GLY A 101 5.16 -9.57 -8.48
C GLY A 101 5.03 -8.07 -8.72
N PHE A 102 3.81 -7.53 -8.86
CA PHE A 102 3.64 -6.08 -8.94
C PHE A 102 4.01 -5.42 -7.62
N LEU A 103 4.85 -4.38 -7.70
CA LEU A 103 5.36 -3.63 -6.57
C LEU A 103 4.94 -2.17 -6.73
N PHE A 104 4.39 -1.59 -5.67
CA PHE A 104 4.13 -0.16 -5.59
C PHE A 104 4.41 0.35 -4.17
N SER A 105 4.44 1.67 -4.01
CA SER A 105 4.73 2.30 -2.73
C SER A 105 3.80 3.48 -2.47
N ILE A 106 3.44 3.67 -1.21
CA ILE A 106 2.78 4.88 -0.70
C ILE A 106 3.81 5.62 0.17
N PRO A 107 4.33 6.77 -0.29
CA PRO A 107 5.26 7.58 0.50
C PRO A 107 4.62 8.08 1.79
N ILE A 108 5.41 8.11 2.86
CA ILE A 108 5.00 8.69 4.14
C ILE A 108 5.51 10.14 4.15
N PRO A 109 4.62 11.16 4.01
CA PRO A 109 5.04 12.54 4.06
C PRO A 109 5.53 12.91 5.46
N PRO A 110 6.39 13.95 5.60
CA PRO A 110 6.67 14.52 6.90
C PRO A 110 5.38 15.13 7.47
N MET A 111 5.03 14.76 8.70
CA MET A 111 3.79 15.17 9.38
C MET A 111 4.11 15.94 10.66
N THR A 112 3.20 16.81 11.07
CA THR A 112 3.35 17.64 12.27
C THR A 112 2.78 16.96 13.52
N ALA A 113 3.16 17.47 14.70
CA ALA A 113 2.60 16.98 15.97
C ALA A 113 1.10 17.32 16.03
N GLY A 114 0.24 16.29 16.04
CA GLY A 114 -1.22 16.40 15.92
C GLY A 114 -1.78 15.80 14.62
N GLU A 115 -0.93 15.41 13.68
CA GLU A 115 -1.29 14.67 12.45
C GLU A 115 -0.80 13.21 12.50
N VAL A 116 -0.24 12.80 13.64
CA VAL A 116 0.38 11.49 13.84
C VAL A 116 -0.17 10.85 15.11
N GLU A 117 -0.20 9.52 15.10
CA GLU A 117 -0.60 8.70 16.25
C GLU A 117 0.52 7.71 16.60
N GLN A 118 0.34 6.94 17.68
CA GLN A 118 1.33 5.97 18.14
C GLN A 118 1.53 4.81 17.15
N PHE A 119 0.47 4.38 16.45
CA PHE A 119 0.52 3.19 15.60
C PHE A 119 0.48 3.57 14.13
N LEU A 120 1.37 2.97 13.32
CA LEU A 120 1.34 3.07 11.86
C LEU A 120 0.88 1.74 11.28
N GLY A 121 -0.18 1.77 10.48
CA GLY A 121 -0.81 0.58 9.92
C GLY A 121 -1.22 0.75 8.46
N VAL A 122 -1.73 -0.35 7.91
CA VAL A 122 -2.34 -0.38 6.57
C VAL A 122 -3.76 -0.88 6.65
N ARG A 123 -4.58 -0.41 5.72
CA ARG A 123 -5.96 -0.87 5.54
C ARG A 123 -6.21 -1.15 4.07
N TYR A 124 -6.84 -2.28 3.83
CA TYR A 124 -7.24 -2.75 2.52
C TYR A 124 -8.75 -2.67 2.43
N THR A 125 -9.27 -1.84 1.54
CA THR A 125 -10.70 -1.80 1.23
C THR A 125 -10.94 -2.46 -0.11
N LEU A 126 -11.70 -3.55 -0.08
CA LEU A 126 -12.03 -4.37 -1.24
C LEU A 126 -13.51 -4.14 -1.57
N ALA A 127 -13.80 -3.81 -2.82
CA ALA A 127 -15.16 -3.69 -3.35
C ALA A 127 -15.35 -4.62 -4.56
N GLY A 128 -16.59 -4.85 -4.96
CA GLY A 128 -16.94 -5.75 -6.07
C GLY A 128 -17.55 -7.07 -5.62
N THR A 129 -17.77 -7.97 -6.58
CA THR A 129 -18.53 -9.21 -6.38
C THR A 129 -17.71 -10.32 -5.70
N THR A 130 -16.45 -10.53 -6.12
CA THR A 130 -15.54 -11.54 -5.53
C THR A 130 -14.11 -11.02 -5.37
N PRO A 131 -13.87 -9.86 -4.75
CA PRO A 131 -12.51 -9.31 -4.70
C PRO A 131 -11.59 -10.22 -3.89
N THR A 132 -10.48 -10.64 -4.51
CA THR A 132 -9.43 -11.38 -3.82
C THR A 132 -8.06 -10.88 -4.23
N ILE A 133 -7.11 -10.83 -3.31
CA ILE A 133 -5.71 -10.51 -3.60
C ILE A 133 -4.85 -11.04 -2.46
N THR A 134 -3.57 -11.33 -2.71
CA THR A 134 -2.61 -11.58 -1.62
C THR A 134 -1.51 -10.56 -1.65
N VAL A 135 -1.24 -9.91 -0.52
CA VAL A 135 -0.28 -8.79 -0.44
C VAL A 135 0.67 -8.92 0.75
N ASP A 136 1.90 -8.51 0.50
CA ASP A 136 2.90 -8.21 1.53
C ASP A 136 3.03 -6.69 1.64
N ALA A 137 3.16 -6.18 2.87
CA ALA A 137 3.36 -4.76 3.12
C ALA A 137 4.43 -4.53 4.18
N TRP A 138 5.34 -3.58 3.94
CA TRP A 138 6.41 -3.23 4.87
C TRP A 138 6.84 -1.77 4.73
N VAL A 139 7.39 -1.21 5.80
CA VAL A 139 8.01 0.12 5.79
C VAL A 139 9.49 0.00 5.44
N ALA A 140 9.94 0.83 4.49
CA ALA A 140 11.36 0.96 4.17
C ALA A 140 11.66 2.38 3.67
N PRO A 141 12.93 2.81 3.70
CA PRO A 141 13.35 4.01 3.00
C PRO A 141 13.01 3.93 1.51
N LEU A 142 12.57 5.04 0.93
CA LEU A 142 12.22 5.12 -0.50
C LEU A 142 13.45 4.79 -1.39
N SER A 143 14.65 5.06 -0.87
CA SER A 143 15.93 4.71 -1.49
C SER A 143 16.12 3.20 -1.70
N MET A 144 15.41 2.34 -0.96
CA MET A 144 15.49 0.88 -1.07
C MET A 144 14.51 0.27 -2.08
N GLY A 145 13.57 1.05 -2.60
CA GLY A 145 12.66 0.60 -3.66
C GLY A 145 13.43 0.31 -4.96
N ASP A 146 12.97 -0.67 -5.75
CA ASP A 146 13.52 -0.89 -7.08
C ASP A 146 13.18 0.33 -7.97
N GLN A 147 14.22 1.00 -8.47
CA GLN A 147 14.12 2.21 -9.29
C GLN A 147 14.30 1.92 -10.78
N TYR A 148 14.51 0.65 -11.15
CA TYR A 148 14.73 0.31 -12.55
C TYR A 148 13.42 0.41 -13.33
N THR A 149 13.34 1.44 -14.17
CA THR A 149 12.35 1.53 -15.25
C THR A 149 13.11 1.66 -16.57
N SER A 150 12.80 0.79 -17.53
CA SER A 150 13.30 0.94 -18.88
C SER A 150 12.52 2.06 -19.59
N TYR A 151 13.19 3.17 -19.85
CA TYR A 151 12.66 4.23 -20.70
C TYR A 151 13.09 3.99 -22.15
N ALA A 152 12.22 4.28 -23.11
CA ALA A 152 12.57 4.20 -24.52
C ALA A 152 13.65 5.23 -24.86
N ASP A 153 14.72 4.80 -25.54
CA ASP A 153 15.78 5.70 -25.97
C ASP A 153 15.34 6.43 -27.25
N ASN A 154 14.99 7.71 -27.15
CA ASN A 154 14.59 8.55 -28.28
C ASN A 154 15.74 9.41 -28.82
N VAL A 155 17.00 9.08 -28.48
CA VAL A 155 18.17 9.78 -29.01
C VAL A 155 18.88 8.86 -30.00
N THR A 156 18.76 9.17 -31.29
CA THR A 156 19.68 8.63 -32.29
C THR A 156 20.95 9.46 -32.24
N ILE A 157 22.03 8.89 -31.69
CA ILE A 157 23.36 9.52 -31.74
C ILE A 157 23.92 9.24 -33.15
N GLY A 158 24.05 10.29 -33.96
CA GLY A 158 24.68 10.27 -35.28
C GLY A 158 26.12 10.76 -35.27
#